data_AF-A0A518GYS3-F1
#
_entry.id   AF-A0A518GYS3-F1
#
_cell.length_a   1.000
_cell.length_b   1.000
_cell.length_c   1.000
_cell.angle_alpha   90.00
_cell.angle_beta   90.00
_cell.angle_gamma   90.00
#
_symmetry.space_group_name_H-M   'P 1'
#
loop_
_entity.id
_entity.type
_entity.pdbx_description
1 polymer ?
#
loop_
_entity_poly.entity_id
_entity_poly.type
_entity_poly.pdbx_seq_one_letter_code
_entity_poly.pdbx_strand_id
1 'polypeptide(L)'
;MSHDRQGTGMAEIATVDLNPTEAEEREYHESMTRTIGDALKAVHESVVARHREMDEIKMQLQEHSRDLDHADKANLRQAADMASRVGEHALEQRRRLERLIESPYFGRIHTHMRDSGALANVDIGVHSFADPDSKEPLVHDWRAPISSMFYDYELGEAYYEAPSGRIDCSISLVSPLSCLDGVLMVLTPLLAGQRRGLVAPDSAADGHGGRSTTARLRCA
;
A
#
# COMPACT_ATOMS: atom_id res chain seq x y z
N MET A 1 30.73 17.10 -53.97
CA MET A 1 29.57 17.66 -53.24
C MET A 1 29.28 16.70 -52.12
N SER A 2 29.73 17.09 -50.94
CA SER A 2 29.63 16.37 -49.67
C SER A 2 28.28 16.68 -49.00
N HIS A 3 28.00 15.90 -47.96
CA HIS A 3 26.93 16.02 -46.96
C HIS A 3 25.64 15.24 -47.25
N ASP A 4 25.05 14.55 -46.29
CA ASP A 4 25.53 14.01 -45.01
C ASP A 4 24.43 13.10 -44.48
N ARG A 5 24.83 12.18 -43.60
CA ARG A 5 23.96 11.27 -42.87
C ARG A 5 22.97 12.05 -42.00
N GLN A 6 21.67 11.76 -42.10
CA GLN A 6 20.75 12.02 -40.99
C GLN A 6 20.64 10.74 -40.16
N GLY A 7 21.55 10.63 -39.19
CA GLY A 7 21.33 9.78 -38.03
C GLY A 7 20.24 10.42 -37.18
N THR A 8 19.10 9.74 -37.06
CA THR A 8 18.05 10.07 -36.10
C THR A 8 18.64 9.87 -34.71
N GLY A 9 18.88 10.97 -34.00
CA GLY A 9 19.33 10.96 -32.61
C GLY A 9 18.31 10.24 -31.74
N MET A 10 18.66 9.06 -31.26
CA MET A 10 18.07 8.52 -30.04
C MET A 10 18.43 9.51 -28.93
N ALA A 11 17.40 10.14 -28.37
CA ALA A 11 17.55 10.99 -27.20
C ALA A 11 18.32 10.20 -26.13
N GLU A 12 19.47 10.73 -25.76
CA GLU A 12 20.29 10.30 -24.65
C GLU A 12 19.43 10.47 -23.38
N ILE A 13 18.76 9.38 -22.98
CA ILE A 13 18.07 9.31 -21.70
C ILE A 13 19.19 9.41 -20.68
N ALA A 14 19.36 10.60 -20.11
CA ALA A 14 20.22 10.83 -18.97
C ALA A 14 19.94 9.72 -17.96
N THR A 15 20.96 8.90 -17.70
CA THR A 15 20.93 7.89 -16.65
C THR A 15 20.86 8.62 -15.31
N VAL A 16 19.64 9.02 -14.95
CA VAL A 16 19.29 9.35 -13.57
C VAL A 16 19.64 8.11 -12.78
N ASP A 17 20.50 8.25 -11.78
CA ASP A 17 20.77 7.18 -10.82
C ASP A 17 19.48 6.96 -10.02
N LEU A 18 18.62 6.11 -10.58
CA LEU A 18 17.30 5.80 -10.05
C LEU A 18 17.37 4.81 -8.88
N ASN A 19 18.57 4.38 -8.50
CA ASN A 19 18.77 3.44 -7.42
C ASN A 19 18.94 4.21 -6.10
N PRO A 20 17.89 4.31 -5.26
CA PRO A 20 18.03 4.97 -3.97
C PRO A 20 19.06 4.23 -3.12
N THR A 21 19.83 4.99 -2.36
CA THR A 21 20.75 4.43 -1.38
C THR A 21 19.95 3.68 -0.30
N GLU A 22 20.58 2.68 0.35
CA GLU A 22 19.96 1.97 1.48
C GLU A 22 19.51 2.93 2.60
N ALA A 23 20.19 4.07 2.75
CA ALA A 23 19.83 5.11 3.71
C ALA A 23 18.53 5.84 3.33
N GLU A 24 18.36 6.21 2.06
CA GLU A 24 17.14 6.86 1.56
C GLU A 24 15.93 5.91 1.64
N GLU A 25 16.12 4.63 1.29
CA GLU A 25 15.07 3.62 1.44
C GLU A 25 14.65 3.43 2.90
N ARG A 26 15.61 3.47 3.82
CA ARG A 26 15.33 3.39 5.27
C ARG A 26 14.53 4.58 5.74
N GLU A 27 14.93 5.80 5.37
CA GLU A 27 14.25 7.02 5.78
C GLU A 27 12.81 7.06 5.22
N TYR A 28 12.64 6.67 3.96
CA TYR A 28 11.32 6.55 3.36
C TYR A 28 10.45 5.53 4.10
N HIS A 29 10.99 4.33 4.39
CA HIS A 29 10.27 3.29 5.11
C HIS A 29 9.88 3.70 6.53
N GLU A 30 10.77 4.38 7.25
CA GLU A 30 10.49 4.94 8.57
C GLU A 30 9.40 6.01 8.51
N SER A 31 9.43 6.87 7.48
CA SER A 31 8.39 7.87 7.24
C SER A 31 7.03 7.21 6.97
N MET A 32 6.98 6.21 6.07
CA MET A 32 5.78 5.43 5.76
C MET A 32 5.20 4.76 7.01
N THR A 33 6.06 4.11 7.80
CA THR A 33 5.67 3.42 9.03
C THR A 33 5.08 4.41 10.05
N ARG A 34 5.67 5.62 10.15
CA ARG A 34 5.14 6.70 10.99
C ARG A 34 3.75 7.13 10.53
N THR A 35 3.57 7.39 9.24
CA THR A 35 2.27 7.80 8.67
C THR A 35 1.19 6.74 8.89
N ILE A 36 1.52 5.45 8.68
CA ILE A 36 0.61 4.34 8.97
C ILE A 36 0.28 4.27 10.46
N GLY A 37 1.28 4.47 11.33
CA GLY A 37 1.10 4.48 12.78
C GLY A 37 0.19 5.61 13.26
N ASP A 38 0.35 6.81 12.72
CA ASP A 38 -0.52 7.96 13.02
C ASP A 38 -1.96 7.71 12.54
N ALA A 39 -2.13 7.16 11.33
CA ALA A 39 -3.42 6.75 10.82
C ALA A 39 -4.08 5.66 11.69
N LEU A 40 -3.31 4.66 12.14
CA LEU A 40 -3.78 3.60 13.02
C LEU A 40 -4.26 4.17 14.36
N LYS A 41 -3.52 5.11 14.93
CA LYS A 41 -3.92 5.80 16.17
C LYS A 41 -5.22 6.58 15.98
N ALA A 42 -5.34 7.35 14.90
CA ALA A 42 -6.57 8.09 14.60
C ALA A 42 -7.79 7.16 14.43
N VAL A 43 -7.62 6.04 13.71
CA VAL A 43 -8.68 5.04 13.56
C VAL A 43 -9.03 4.39 14.91
N HIS A 44 -8.04 4.11 15.75
CA HIS A 44 -8.25 3.55 17.09
C HIS A 44 -9.11 4.49 17.96
N GLU A 45 -8.76 5.78 18.01
CA GLU A 45 -9.54 6.80 18.73
C GLU A 45 -10.98 6.89 18.20
N SER A 46 -11.14 6.84 16.88
CA SER A 46 -12.43 6.80 16.19
C SER A 46 -13.28 5.57 16.55
N VAL A 47 -12.67 4.38 16.66
CA VAL A 47 -13.35 3.14 17.09
C VAL A 47 -13.85 3.28 18.52
N VAL A 48 -13.02 3.79 19.43
CA VAL A 48 -13.39 4.01 20.84
C VAL A 48 -14.55 5.00 20.95
N ALA A 49 -14.50 6.11 20.21
CA ALA A 49 -15.57 7.11 20.22
C ALA A 49 -16.91 6.54 19.72
N ARG A 50 -16.89 5.80 18.60
CA ARG A 50 -18.08 5.15 18.03
C ARG A 50 -18.68 4.10 18.96
N HIS A 51 -17.85 3.37 19.69
CA HIS A 51 -18.33 2.41 20.68
C HIS A 51 -19.10 3.10 21.82
N ARG A 52 -18.59 4.25 22.30
CA ARG A 52 -19.29 5.05 23.33
C ARG A 52 -20.63 5.58 22.83
N GLU A 53 -20.67 6.13 21.62
CA GLU A 53 -21.92 6.61 20.99
C GLU A 53 -22.96 5.49 20.87
N MET A 54 -22.53 4.29 20.46
CA MET A 54 -23.39 3.10 20.40
C MET A 54 -23.98 2.74 21.77
N ASP A 55 -23.20 2.83 22.84
CA ASP A 55 -23.66 2.53 24.18
C ASP A 55 -24.66 3.58 24.69
N GLU A 56 -24.45 4.86 24.37
CA GLU A 56 -25.39 5.94 24.68
C GLU A 56 -26.75 5.74 24.00
N ILE A 57 -26.77 5.39 22.70
CA ILE A 57 -28.01 5.11 21.96
C ILE A 57 -28.77 3.93 22.59
N LYS A 58 -28.06 2.87 22.99
CA LYS A 58 -28.67 1.71 23.66
C LYS A 58 -29.27 2.09 25.00
N MET A 59 -28.56 2.89 25.79
CA MET A 59 -29.04 3.37 27.08
C MET A 59 -30.31 4.21 26.93
N GLN A 60 -30.34 5.16 25.99
CA GLN A 60 -31.53 5.97 25.69
C GLN A 60 -32.73 5.11 25.29
N LEU A 61 -32.51 4.10 24.44
CA LEU A 61 -33.57 3.19 24.01
C LEU A 61 -34.13 2.36 25.17
N GLN A 62 -33.28 2.00 26.14
CA GLN A 62 -33.66 1.23 27.32
C GLN A 62 -34.41 2.09 28.35
N GLU A 63 -33.89 3.27 28.67
CA GLU A 63 -34.40 4.15 29.74
C GLU A 63 -35.68 4.88 29.33
N HIS A 64 -35.74 5.39 28.10
CA HIS A 64 -36.88 6.17 27.60
C HIS A 64 -37.85 5.37 26.72
N SER A 65 -37.71 4.05 26.66
CA SER A 65 -38.50 3.17 25.79
C SER A 65 -40.02 3.34 25.93
N ARG A 66 -40.50 3.75 27.11
CA ARG A 66 -41.93 3.94 27.39
C ARG A 66 -42.46 5.29 26.95
N ASP A 67 -41.59 6.31 26.92
CA ASP A 67 -41.97 7.69 26.62
C ASP A 67 -41.80 8.03 25.14
N LEU A 68 -41.02 7.23 24.41
CA LEU A 68 -40.79 7.39 22.96
C LEU A 68 -42.00 6.90 22.15
N ASP A 69 -42.40 7.72 21.17
CA ASP A 69 -43.42 7.34 20.20
C ASP A 69 -42.89 6.32 19.17
N HIS A 70 -43.73 5.90 18.23
CA HIS A 70 -43.31 4.91 17.23
C HIS A 70 -42.24 5.46 16.26
N ALA A 71 -42.32 6.75 15.89
CA ALA A 71 -41.39 7.38 14.97
C ALA A 71 -40.01 7.54 15.63
N ASP A 72 -39.97 8.01 16.88
CA ASP A 72 -38.73 8.16 17.64
C ASP A 72 -38.02 6.82 17.85
N LYS A 73 -38.78 5.75 18.17
CA LYS A 73 -38.24 4.39 18.26
C LYS A 73 -37.68 3.88 16.94
N ALA A 74 -38.31 4.22 15.81
CA ALA A 74 -37.81 3.84 14.50
C ALA A 74 -36.49 4.59 14.18
N ASN A 75 -36.45 5.89 14.47
CA ASN A 75 -35.26 6.73 14.29
C ASN A 75 -34.07 6.24 15.11
N LEU A 76 -34.27 5.92 16.40
CA LEU A 76 -33.21 5.40 17.27
C LEU A 76 -32.68 4.04 16.83
N ARG A 77 -33.56 3.14 16.35
CA ARG A 77 -33.13 1.86 15.78
C ARG A 77 -32.28 2.06 14.53
N GLN A 78 -32.71 2.94 13.63
CA GLN A 78 -31.93 3.27 12.44
C GLN A 78 -30.56 3.88 12.79
N ALA A 79 -30.51 4.76 13.80
CA ALA A 79 -29.27 5.33 14.29
C ALA A 79 -28.33 4.25 14.86
N ALA A 80 -28.87 3.31 15.65
CA ALA A 80 -28.10 2.18 16.18
C ALA A 80 -27.55 1.29 15.07
N ASP A 81 -28.35 0.96 14.06
CA ASP A 81 -27.91 0.13 12.93
C ASP A 81 -26.80 0.83 12.12
N MET A 82 -26.95 2.13 11.87
CA MET A 82 -25.94 2.94 11.19
C MET A 82 -24.64 3.00 12.00
N ALA A 83 -24.72 3.25 13.30
CA ALA A 83 -23.56 3.30 14.17
C ALA A 83 -22.84 1.93 14.24
N SER A 84 -23.58 0.82 14.24
CA SER A 84 -23.00 -0.54 14.18
C SER A 84 -22.20 -0.76 12.89
N ARG A 85 -22.80 -0.45 11.73
CA ARG A 85 -22.15 -0.60 10.42
C ARG A 85 -20.88 0.25 10.31
N VAL A 86 -20.96 1.49 10.79
CA VAL A 86 -19.82 2.41 10.79
C VAL A 86 -18.73 1.91 11.75
N GLY A 87 -19.10 1.36 12.91
CA GLY A 87 -18.18 0.75 13.87
C GLY A 87 -17.47 -0.48 13.31
N GLU A 88 -18.19 -1.36 12.63
CA GLU A 88 -17.63 -2.53 11.94
C GLU A 88 -16.62 -2.12 10.86
N HIS A 89 -16.96 -1.11 10.06
CA HIS A 89 -16.03 -0.59 9.05
C HIS A 89 -14.76 -0.02 9.68
N ALA A 90 -14.88 0.75 10.77
CA ALA A 90 -13.72 1.30 11.48
C ALA A 90 -12.83 0.19 12.08
N LEU A 91 -13.43 -0.88 12.62
CA LEU A 91 -12.70 -2.06 13.10
C LEU A 91 -11.98 -2.79 11.96
N GLU A 92 -12.60 -2.92 10.80
CA GLU A 92 -11.95 -3.52 9.63
C GLU A 92 -10.76 -2.68 9.15
N GLN A 93 -10.92 -1.36 9.06
CA GLN A 93 -9.81 -0.45 8.73
C GLN A 93 -8.66 -0.56 9.74
N ARG A 94 -8.97 -0.61 11.03
CA ARG A 94 -7.97 -0.82 12.08
C ARG A 94 -7.18 -2.10 11.86
N ARG A 95 -7.86 -3.23 11.60
CA ARG A 95 -7.22 -4.53 11.32
C ARG A 95 -6.37 -4.54 10.05
N ARG A 96 -6.70 -3.72 9.05
CA ARG A 96 -5.87 -3.55 7.84
C ARG A 96 -4.59 -2.80 8.17
N LEU A 97 -4.69 -1.69 8.91
CA LEU A 97 -3.54 -0.89 9.33
C LEU A 97 -2.62 -1.65 10.31
N GLU A 98 -3.19 -2.45 11.22
CA GLU A 98 -2.44 -3.35 12.11
C GLU A 98 -1.58 -4.34 11.32
N ARG A 99 -2.09 -4.90 10.22
CA ARG A 99 -1.29 -5.79 9.36
C ARG A 99 -0.28 -5.03 8.50
N LEU A 100 -0.65 -3.83 8.06
CA LEU A 100 0.18 -3.04 7.17
C LEU A 100 1.40 -2.47 7.92
N ILE A 101 1.28 -2.10 9.19
CA ILE A 101 2.41 -1.54 9.94
C ILE A 101 3.54 -2.56 10.18
N GLU A 102 3.21 -3.86 10.22
CA GLU A 102 4.21 -4.94 10.34
C GLU A 102 5.08 -5.05 9.08
N SER A 103 4.48 -4.86 7.90
CA SER A 103 5.18 -4.86 6.61
C SER A 103 4.44 -3.94 5.63
N PRO A 104 4.79 -2.63 5.59
CA PRO A 104 4.09 -1.64 4.78
C PRO A 104 4.03 -1.99 3.29
N TYR A 105 5.14 -2.47 2.74
CA TYR A 105 5.26 -2.94 1.37
C TYR A 105 6.39 -3.97 1.29
N PHE A 106 6.27 -4.91 0.36
CA PHE A 106 7.26 -5.97 0.11
C PHE A 106 7.92 -5.84 -1.27
N GLY A 107 7.52 -4.84 -2.06
CA GLY A 107 8.07 -4.61 -3.37
C GLY A 107 7.87 -3.16 -3.78
N ARG A 108 8.83 -2.62 -4.51
CA ARG A 108 8.73 -1.34 -5.20
C ARG A 108 9.08 -1.52 -6.67
N ILE A 109 8.30 -0.91 -7.55
CA ILE A 109 8.68 -0.74 -8.96
C ILE A 109 8.76 0.75 -9.28
N HIS A 110 9.83 1.14 -9.97
CA HIS A 110 9.98 2.47 -10.52
C HIS A 110 9.48 2.43 -11.96
N THR A 111 8.42 3.18 -12.23
CA THR A 111 7.75 3.16 -13.53
C THR A 111 7.75 4.54 -14.16
N HIS A 112 7.81 4.56 -15.49
CA HIS A 112 7.60 5.75 -16.30
C HIS A 112 6.37 5.54 -17.17
N MET A 113 5.31 6.32 -16.91
CA MET A 113 4.07 6.22 -17.68
C MET A 113 4.26 6.84 -19.07
N ARG A 114 3.87 6.11 -20.12
CA ARG A 114 4.11 6.53 -21.51
C ARG A 114 3.30 7.79 -21.88
N ASP A 115 2.05 7.84 -21.44
CA ASP A 115 1.11 8.89 -21.88
C ASP A 115 1.29 10.21 -21.12
N SER A 116 1.63 10.14 -19.83
CA SER A 116 1.81 11.33 -18.99
C SER A 116 3.28 11.75 -18.83
N GLY A 117 4.23 10.87 -19.16
CA GLY A 117 5.65 11.07 -18.84
C GLY A 117 5.96 11.08 -17.35
N ALA A 118 4.99 10.72 -16.50
CA ALA A 118 5.14 10.75 -15.06
C ALA A 118 6.02 9.59 -14.59
N LEU A 119 6.99 9.91 -13.74
CA LEU A 119 7.67 8.95 -12.91
C LEU A 119 6.75 8.59 -11.74
N ALA A 120 6.43 7.31 -11.59
CA ALA A 120 5.63 6.80 -10.50
C ALA A 120 6.37 5.65 -9.82
N ASN A 121 6.69 5.85 -8.54
CA ASN A 121 7.10 4.77 -7.66
C ASN A 121 5.83 4.06 -7.20
N VAL A 122 5.75 2.76 -7.46
CA VAL A 122 4.60 1.94 -7.07
C VAL A 122 5.08 1.00 -5.98
N ASP A 123 4.77 1.35 -4.74
CA ASP A 123 4.96 0.49 -3.57
C ASP A 123 3.83 -0.52 -3.48
N ILE A 124 4.16 -1.79 -3.29
CA ILE A 124 3.23 -2.91 -3.35
C ILE A 124 3.21 -3.61 -2.00
N GLY A 125 2.02 -3.68 -1.41
CA GLY A 125 1.78 -4.25 -0.09
C GLY A 125 0.55 -5.14 -0.03
N VAL A 126 0.29 -5.65 1.17
CA VAL A 126 -0.82 -6.57 1.45
C VAL A 126 -2.19 -5.88 1.44
N HIS A 127 -2.23 -4.57 1.69
CA HIS A 127 -3.42 -3.72 1.60
C HIS A 127 -3.02 -2.39 0.96
N SER A 128 -3.97 -1.73 0.30
CA SER A 128 -3.75 -0.35 -0.15
C SER A 128 -3.73 0.61 1.04
N PHE A 129 -2.90 1.64 0.95
CA PHE A 129 -2.85 2.75 1.89
C PHE A 129 -2.64 4.06 1.14
N ALA A 130 -3.39 5.07 1.54
CA ALA A 130 -3.27 6.42 0.99
C ALA A 130 -2.98 7.37 2.14
N ASP A 131 -2.23 8.42 1.84
CA ASP A 131 -1.94 9.47 2.80
C ASP A 131 -3.26 10.05 3.36
N PRO A 132 -3.43 10.13 4.69
CA PRO A 132 -4.65 10.64 5.30
C PRO A 132 -4.99 12.07 4.87
N ASP A 133 -4.00 12.91 4.56
CA ASP A 133 -4.16 14.32 4.26
C ASP A 133 -4.24 14.56 2.75
N SER A 134 -3.22 14.16 1.98
CA SER A 134 -3.15 14.41 0.53
C SER A 134 -4.04 13.48 -0.30
N LYS A 135 -4.46 12.34 0.28
CA LYS A 135 -5.16 11.25 -0.41
C LYS A 135 -4.34 10.58 -1.52
N GLU A 136 -3.06 10.88 -1.62
CA GLU A 136 -2.16 10.23 -2.58
C GLU A 136 -1.98 8.76 -2.17
N PRO A 137 -2.04 7.81 -3.14
CA PRO A 137 -1.75 6.42 -2.85
C PRO A 137 -0.27 6.26 -2.50
N LEU A 138 -0.02 5.74 -1.30
CA LEU A 138 1.33 5.48 -0.79
C LEU A 138 1.69 4.00 -0.91
N VAL A 139 0.71 3.09 -0.80
CA VAL A 139 0.87 1.65 -1.01
C VAL A 139 -0.28 1.14 -1.85
N HIS A 140 0.04 0.33 -2.85
CA HIS A 140 -0.91 -0.37 -3.70
C HIS A 140 -1.11 -1.81 -3.22
N ASP A 141 -2.36 -2.26 -3.19
CA ASP A 141 -2.69 -3.67 -2.93
C ASP A 141 -2.11 -4.55 -4.05
N TRP A 142 -1.51 -5.68 -3.70
CA TRP A 142 -0.92 -6.61 -4.66
C TRP A 142 -1.92 -7.16 -5.70
N ARG A 143 -3.22 -7.12 -5.42
CA ARG A 143 -4.30 -7.50 -6.36
C ARG A 143 -4.72 -6.38 -7.29
N ALA A 144 -4.27 -5.14 -7.06
CA ALA A 144 -4.59 -4.03 -7.94
C ALA A 144 -3.96 -4.26 -9.33
N PRO A 145 -4.63 -3.87 -10.42
CA PRO A 145 -4.09 -4.14 -11.76
C PRO A 145 -2.69 -3.58 -11.99
N ILE A 146 -2.37 -2.39 -11.44
CA ILE A 146 -1.04 -1.78 -11.52
C ILE A 146 0.06 -2.66 -10.87
N SER A 147 -0.29 -3.44 -9.86
CA SER A 147 0.64 -4.31 -9.12
C SER A 147 1.02 -5.57 -9.90
N SER A 148 0.24 -5.95 -10.92
CA SER A 148 0.59 -7.06 -11.82
C SER A 148 1.97 -6.88 -12.46
N MET A 149 2.37 -5.62 -12.70
CA MET A 149 3.66 -5.28 -13.31
C MET A 149 4.87 -5.79 -12.51
N PHE A 150 4.74 -5.93 -11.19
CA PHE A 150 5.80 -6.47 -10.36
C PHE A 150 6.00 -7.98 -10.57
N TYR A 151 4.97 -8.70 -11.01
CA TYR A 151 5.05 -10.15 -11.21
C TYR A 151 5.24 -10.53 -12.69
N ASP A 152 4.59 -9.80 -13.58
CA ASP A 152 4.46 -10.18 -14.99
C ASP A 152 5.61 -9.65 -15.86
N TYR A 153 6.35 -8.63 -15.40
CA TYR A 153 7.38 -7.96 -16.19
C TYR A 153 8.72 -7.88 -15.45
N GLU A 154 9.78 -7.85 -16.24
CA GLU A 154 11.12 -7.46 -15.82
C GLU A 154 11.35 -5.97 -16.15
N LEU A 155 12.61 -5.53 -16.21
CA LEU A 155 12.95 -4.17 -16.64
C LEU A 155 12.61 -3.95 -18.12
N GLY A 156 12.23 -2.72 -18.46
CA GLY A 156 11.87 -2.34 -19.83
C GLY A 156 10.37 -2.12 -20.02
N GLU A 157 9.87 -2.39 -21.21
CA GLU A 157 8.48 -2.13 -21.59
C GLU A 157 7.49 -3.02 -20.82
N ALA A 158 6.45 -2.39 -20.27
CA ALA A 158 5.41 -3.05 -19.49
C ALA A 158 4.04 -2.41 -19.74
N TYR A 159 2.98 -3.10 -19.36
CA TYR A 159 1.64 -2.53 -19.34
C TYR A 159 0.79 -3.21 -18.27
N TYR A 160 -0.30 -2.55 -17.90
CA TYR A 160 -1.36 -3.17 -17.09
C TYR A 160 -2.74 -2.79 -17.62
N GLU A 161 -3.73 -3.62 -17.32
CA GLU A 161 -5.12 -3.42 -17.73
C GLU A 161 -5.90 -2.72 -16.61
N ALA A 162 -6.22 -1.44 -16.78
CA ALA A 162 -7.09 -0.72 -15.87
C ALA A 162 -8.56 -0.82 -16.33
N PRO A 163 -9.54 -0.51 -15.46
CA PRO A 163 -10.93 -0.35 -15.90
C PRO A 163 -11.14 0.66 -17.03
N SER A 164 -10.22 1.64 -17.16
CA SER A 164 -10.18 2.63 -18.23
C SER A 164 -9.54 2.13 -19.53
N GLY A 165 -9.01 0.90 -19.54
CA GLY A 165 -8.25 0.31 -20.64
C GLY A 165 -6.78 0.08 -20.28
N ARG A 166 -6.04 -0.41 -21.28
CA ARG A 166 -4.59 -0.65 -21.19
C ARG A 166 -3.83 0.64 -20.93
N ILE A 167 -2.87 0.58 -20.01
CA ILE A 167 -1.93 1.67 -19.69
C ILE A 167 -0.51 1.17 -19.95
N ASP A 168 0.18 1.80 -20.88
CA ASP A 168 1.57 1.47 -21.24
C ASP A 168 2.58 2.26 -20.40
N CYS A 169 3.67 1.61 -20.01
CA CYS A 169 4.72 2.18 -19.18
C CYS A 169 6.06 1.45 -19.38
N SER A 170 7.13 1.95 -18.77
CA SER A 170 8.39 1.22 -18.66
C SER A 170 8.84 1.10 -17.22
N ILE A 171 9.42 -0.05 -16.87
CA ILE A 171 9.97 -0.36 -15.55
C ILE A 171 11.48 -0.11 -15.60
N SER A 172 11.98 0.79 -14.76
CA SER A 172 13.39 1.14 -14.68
C SER A 172 14.12 0.44 -13.52
N LEU A 173 13.40 0.10 -12.45
CA LEU A 173 13.94 -0.61 -11.30
C LEU A 173 12.84 -1.42 -10.62
N VAL A 174 13.21 -2.62 -10.16
CA VAL A 174 12.38 -3.40 -9.25
C VAL A 174 13.19 -3.76 -8.02
N SER A 175 12.69 -3.32 -6.86
CA SER A 175 13.31 -3.53 -5.56
C SER A 175 12.42 -4.47 -4.76
N PRO A 176 12.73 -5.78 -4.70
CA PRO A 176 12.07 -6.68 -3.75
C PRO A 176 12.52 -6.32 -2.32
N LEU A 177 11.57 -6.27 -1.39
CA LEU A 177 11.84 -5.98 0.01
C LEU A 177 11.25 -7.07 0.92
N SER A 178 11.86 -7.27 2.07
CA SER A 178 11.29 -8.08 3.13
C SER A 178 11.45 -7.38 4.46
N CYS A 179 10.40 -7.39 5.27
CA CYS A 179 10.46 -6.99 6.67
C CYS A 179 10.48 -8.25 7.54
N LEU A 180 11.54 -8.49 8.32
CA LEU A 180 11.63 -9.65 9.21
C LEU A 180 12.00 -9.21 10.64
N ASP A 181 11.21 -9.60 11.64
CA ASP A 181 11.38 -9.17 13.05
C ASP A 181 11.43 -7.65 13.21
N GLY A 182 10.67 -6.96 12.37
CA GLY A 182 10.87 -5.56 12.08
C GLY A 182 12.31 -5.38 11.60
N VAL A 183 12.64 -5.61 10.36
CA VAL A 183 13.97 -5.28 9.80
C VAL A 183 13.74 -5.16 8.33
N LEU A 184 13.84 -3.94 7.78
CA LEU A 184 13.77 -3.77 6.34
C LEU A 184 15.05 -4.32 5.70
N MET A 185 14.88 -5.31 4.83
CA MET A 185 15.94 -5.81 3.95
C MET A 185 15.58 -5.52 2.51
N VAL A 186 16.45 -4.78 1.82
CA VAL A 186 16.42 -4.68 0.36
C VAL A 186 17.05 -5.96 -0.19
N LEU A 187 16.27 -6.74 -0.91
CA LEU A 187 16.73 -7.97 -1.52
C LEU A 187 17.42 -7.63 -2.84
N THR A 188 18.52 -8.31 -3.14
CA THR A 188 19.23 -8.13 -4.40
C THR A 188 18.27 -8.44 -5.56
N PRO A 189 18.16 -7.55 -6.57
CA PRO A 189 17.43 -7.88 -7.78
C PRO A 189 18.08 -9.13 -8.38
N LEU A 190 17.32 -10.21 -8.61
CA LEU A 190 17.81 -11.29 -9.47
C LEU A 190 18.14 -10.63 -10.82
N LEU A 191 19.40 -10.72 -11.23
CA LEU A 191 19.85 -10.28 -12.54
C LEU A 191 18.95 -10.92 -13.62
N ALA A 192 18.59 -10.14 -14.63
CA ALA A 192 17.73 -10.53 -15.73
C ALA A 192 18.07 -11.94 -16.25
N GLY A 193 17.07 -12.81 -16.37
CA GLY A 193 17.22 -14.19 -16.87
C GLY A 193 16.92 -15.31 -15.89
N GLN A 194 16.44 -15.00 -14.68
CA GLN A 194 16.16 -16.00 -13.66
C GLN A 194 14.68 -15.86 -13.23
N ARG A 195 13.81 -16.71 -13.82
CA ARG A 195 12.35 -16.68 -13.64
C ARG A 195 11.99 -16.48 -12.17
N ARG A 196 11.24 -15.42 -11.86
CA ARG A 196 10.69 -15.18 -10.52
C ARG A 196 9.75 -16.33 -10.13
N GLY A 197 10.14 -17.07 -9.11
CA GLY A 197 9.24 -17.87 -8.27
C GLY A 197 8.78 -17.07 -7.04
N LEU A 198 8.60 -15.75 -7.16
CA LEU A 198 8.08 -14.93 -6.07
C LEU A 198 6.55 -15.11 -6.05
N VAL A 199 6.10 -16.06 -5.23
CA VAL A 199 4.68 -16.23 -4.92
C VAL A 199 4.27 -15.06 -4.03
N ALA A 200 3.12 -14.45 -4.30
CA ALA A 200 2.53 -13.44 -3.40
C ALA A 200 2.49 -14.00 -1.97
N PRO A 201 2.64 -13.17 -0.92
CA PRO A 201 2.53 -13.64 0.45
C PRO A 201 1.15 -14.28 0.63
N ASP A 202 1.14 -15.60 0.64
CA ASP A 202 -0.06 -16.37 0.92
C ASP A 202 -0.48 -16.07 2.36
N SER A 203 -1.77 -16.16 2.65
CA SER A 203 -2.40 -15.63 3.87
C SER A 203 -2.02 -16.34 5.18
N ALA A 204 -0.83 -16.91 5.31
CA ALA A 204 -0.42 -17.71 6.45
C ALA A 204 0.93 -17.25 7.02
N ALA A 205 0.86 -16.69 8.23
CA ALA A 205 1.93 -16.84 9.19
C ALA A 205 2.17 -18.34 9.42
N ASP A 206 3.30 -18.87 8.97
CA ASP A 206 3.99 -19.97 9.63
C ASP A 206 5.40 -20.12 9.06
N GLY A 207 6.38 -20.12 9.96
CA GLY A 207 7.79 -19.96 9.63
C GLY A 207 8.45 -21.17 8.97
N HIS A 208 9.62 -20.96 8.39
CA HIS A 208 10.85 -21.69 8.70
C HIS A 208 12.06 -21.03 8.02
N GLY A 209 13.20 -21.11 8.71
CA GLY A 209 14.40 -20.33 8.45
C GLY A 209 15.23 -20.75 7.23
N GLY A 210 15.89 -19.75 6.65
CA GLY A 210 17.02 -19.90 5.75
C GLY A 210 18.02 -18.77 6.04
N ARG A 211 19.24 -19.11 6.46
CA ARG A 211 20.28 -18.13 6.81
C ARG A 211 20.88 -17.56 5.52
N SER A 212 20.63 -16.28 5.26
CA SER A 212 21.41 -15.46 4.32
C SER A 212 22.24 -14.45 5.09
N THR A 213 23.48 -14.25 4.62
CA THR A 213 24.50 -13.42 5.26
C THR A 213 24.33 -11.98 4.81
N THR A 214 23.54 -11.18 5.53
CA THR A 214 23.40 -9.73 5.28
C THR A 214 23.28 -8.96 6.60
N ALA A 215 23.77 -7.71 6.60
CA ALA A 215 23.81 -6.83 7.75
C ALA A 215 22.41 -6.54 8.34
N ARG A 216 22.34 -6.36 9.66
CA ARG A 216 21.11 -6.44 10.49
C ARG A 216 20.68 -5.07 11.00
N LEU A 217 19.40 -4.66 10.86
CA LEU A 217 18.86 -3.42 11.44
C LEU A 217 17.36 -3.54 11.79
N ARG A 218 16.96 -3.26 13.05
CA ARG A 218 15.57 -3.39 13.56
C ARG A 218 14.59 -2.31 13.03
N CYS A 219 13.31 -2.67 13.00
CA CYS A 219 12.03 -1.99 12.80
C CYS A 219 11.12 -2.46 13.96
N ALA A 220 9.98 -1.79 14.13
CA ALA A 220 9.20 -1.72 15.35
C ALA A 220 8.65 -3.07 15.86
#